data_AF-A0A7S1LDE0-F1
#
_entry.id   AF-A0A7S1LDE0-F1
#
_cell.length_a   1.000
_cell.length_b   1.000
_cell.length_c   1.000
_cell.angle_alpha   90.00
_cell.angle_beta   90.00
_cell.angle_gamma   90.00
#
_symmetry.space_group_name_H-M   'P 1'
#
loop_
_entity.id
_entity.type
_entity.pdbx_description
1 polymer ?
#
loop_
_entity_poly.entity_id
_entity_poly.type
_entity_poly.pdbx_seq_one_letter_code
_entity_poly.pdbx_strand_id
1 'polypeptide(L)'
;AARDRLARYRRDHPGRLTEAVEALVAPESTAVAVAGAMEYLEGALLGQRVLPFAVWDVLDRVCSPSANASAPGPNVGPKRMILDATALNALEVLETLEGTYKGSLLDFMDHTSTPFGFRLLKQWLCAPLCDVVEIRQRQDSVEFLLQHTEIVQPLKEGLKKVPMDLERATSRIWSYALQAERHAVMY
;
A
#
# COMPACT_ATOMS: atom_id res chain seq x y z
N ALA A 1 -28.87 -3.91 2.69
CA ALA A 1 -28.03 -3.84 3.91
C ALA A 1 -26.62 -3.28 3.64
N ALA A 2 -25.74 -4.00 2.92
CA ALA A 2 -24.36 -3.53 2.65
C ALA A 2 -24.33 -2.25 1.79
N ARG A 3 -25.10 -2.20 0.70
CA ARG A 3 -25.20 -1.00 -0.17
C ARG A 3 -25.80 0.21 0.55
N ASP A 4 -26.79 0.00 1.42
CA ASP A 4 -27.39 1.10 2.21
C ASP A 4 -26.37 1.72 3.18
N ARG A 5 -25.46 0.92 3.73
CA ARG A 5 -24.36 1.39 4.60
C ARG A 5 -23.33 2.22 3.84
N LEU A 6 -22.92 1.76 2.65
CA LEU A 6 -22.04 2.52 1.77
C LEU A 6 -22.69 3.85 1.33
N ALA A 7 -23.99 3.83 1.04
CA ALA A 7 -24.75 5.03 0.71
C ALA A 7 -24.85 6.02 1.87
N ARG A 8 -24.96 5.54 3.13
CA ARG A 8 -24.86 6.39 4.33
C ARG A 8 -23.48 7.03 4.44
N TYR A 9 -22.42 6.24 4.33
CA TYR A 9 -21.06 6.75 4.43
C TYR A 9 -20.71 7.77 3.33
N ARG A 10 -21.19 7.58 2.10
CA ARG A 10 -21.09 8.56 1.01
C ARG A 10 -21.74 9.89 1.36
N ARG A 11 -22.89 9.86 2.04
CA ARG A 11 -23.62 11.06 2.47
C ARG A 11 -22.84 11.83 3.52
N ASP A 12 -22.24 11.12 4.46
CA ASP A 12 -21.50 11.70 5.58
C ASP A 12 -20.11 12.21 5.17
N HIS A 13 -19.53 11.66 4.10
CA HIS A 13 -18.20 11.99 3.60
C HIS A 13 -18.16 12.21 2.07
N PRO A 14 -18.72 13.34 1.57
CA PRO A 14 -18.75 13.64 0.15
C PRO A 14 -17.33 13.77 -0.43
N GLY A 15 -17.09 13.14 -1.59
CA GLY A 15 -15.81 13.17 -2.31
C GLY A 15 -14.80 12.08 -1.94
N ARG A 16 -15.07 11.24 -0.93
CA ARG A 16 -14.18 10.13 -0.53
C ARG A 16 -14.51 8.81 -1.22
N LEU A 17 -15.78 8.54 -1.51
CA LEU A 17 -16.18 7.57 -2.52
C LEU A 17 -16.28 8.29 -3.86
N THR A 18 -15.15 8.36 -4.58
CA THR A 18 -15.16 8.78 -5.99
C THR A 18 -15.86 7.72 -6.84
N GLU A 19 -16.27 8.07 -8.05
CA GLU A 19 -16.89 7.12 -9.00
C GLU A 19 -16.02 5.87 -9.23
N ALA A 20 -14.69 6.01 -9.12
CA ALA A 20 -13.74 4.91 -9.20
C ALA A 20 -13.92 3.87 -8.06
N VAL A 21 -14.22 4.34 -6.84
CA VAL A 21 -14.50 3.45 -5.70
C VAL A 21 -15.85 2.77 -5.85
N GLU A 22 -16.83 3.44 -6.46
CA GLU A 22 -18.14 2.83 -6.73
C GLU A 22 -18.04 1.73 -7.78
N ALA A 23 -17.24 1.94 -8.82
CA ALA A 23 -16.91 0.90 -9.78
C ALA A 23 -16.21 -0.29 -9.11
N LEU A 24 -15.32 -0.04 -8.15
CA LEU A 24 -14.64 -1.08 -7.37
C LEU A 24 -15.60 -1.88 -6.49
N VAL A 25 -16.61 -1.23 -5.92
CA VAL A 25 -17.59 -1.84 -5.01
C VAL A 25 -18.83 -2.38 -5.77
N ALA A 26 -18.83 -2.33 -7.11
CA ALA A 26 -19.91 -2.85 -7.92
C ALA A 26 -20.21 -4.35 -7.69
N PRO A 27 -19.19 -5.24 -7.58
CA PRO A 27 -19.43 -6.66 -7.27
C PRO A 27 -19.99 -6.82 -5.85
N GLU A 28 -21.04 -7.65 -5.71
CA GLU A 28 -21.69 -7.84 -4.41
C GLU A 28 -20.75 -8.39 -3.34
N SER A 29 -19.80 -9.26 -3.72
CA SER A 29 -18.78 -9.78 -2.80
C SER A 29 -17.91 -8.68 -2.21
N THR A 30 -17.50 -7.71 -3.03
CA THR A 30 -16.68 -6.56 -2.59
C THR A 30 -17.50 -5.64 -1.69
N ALA A 31 -18.75 -5.37 -2.06
CA ALA A 31 -19.67 -4.56 -1.25
C ALA A 31 -19.92 -5.15 0.14
N VAL A 32 -20.09 -6.48 0.23
CA VAL A 32 -20.27 -7.16 1.52
C VAL A 32 -19.00 -7.11 2.35
N ALA A 33 -17.84 -7.39 1.75
CA ALA A 33 -16.55 -7.36 2.46
C ALA A 33 -16.23 -5.96 3.01
N VAL A 34 -16.40 -4.92 2.18
CA VAL A 34 -16.18 -3.53 2.60
C VAL A 34 -17.17 -3.14 3.70
N ALA A 35 -18.46 -3.43 3.54
CA ALA A 35 -19.45 -3.10 4.56
C ALA A 35 -19.18 -3.79 5.90
N GLY A 36 -18.69 -5.04 5.89
CA GLY A 36 -18.28 -5.76 7.10
C GLY A 36 -17.03 -5.16 7.74
N ALA A 37 -16.02 -4.76 6.95
CA ALA A 37 -14.84 -4.09 7.46
C ALA A 37 -15.19 -2.72 8.09
N MET A 38 -16.08 -1.96 7.47
CA MET A 38 -16.58 -0.70 8.02
C MET A 38 -17.33 -0.90 9.34
N GLU A 39 -18.24 -1.88 9.40
CA GLU A 39 -18.98 -2.23 10.62
C GLU A 39 -18.04 -2.65 11.76
N TYR A 40 -17.00 -3.42 11.44
CA TYR A 40 -15.98 -3.79 12.41
C TYR A 40 -15.22 -2.56 12.93
N LEU A 41 -14.81 -1.65 12.04
CA LEU A 41 -14.12 -0.42 12.43
C LEU A 41 -15.00 0.50 13.28
N GLU A 42 -16.29 0.61 12.95
CA GLU A 42 -17.26 1.34 13.76
C GLU A 42 -17.42 0.71 15.15
N GLY A 43 -17.57 -0.62 15.23
CA GLY A 43 -17.64 -1.36 16.49
C GLY A 43 -16.37 -1.23 17.35
N ALA A 44 -15.20 -1.13 16.70
CA ALA A 44 -13.92 -0.86 17.35
C ALA A 44 -13.69 0.62 17.70
N LEU A 45 -14.66 1.52 17.43
CA LEU A 45 -14.55 2.97 17.61
C LEU A 45 -13.41 3.62 16.79
N LEU A 46 -12.96 2.93 15.74
CA LEU A 46 -11.95 3.40 14.80
C LEU A 46 -12.56 3.98 13.53
N GLY A 47 -13.85 3.73 13.25
CA GLY A 47 -14.54 4.16 12.04
C GLY A 47 -14.36 5.65 11.76
N GLN A 48 -14.63 6.50 12.74
CA GLN A 48 -14.50 7.96 12.61
C GLN A 48 -13.04 8.44 12.43
N ARG A 49 -12.05 7.64 12.88
CA ARG A 49 -10.63 7.98 12.79
C ARG A 49 -9.99 7.49 11.50
N VAL A 50 -10.46 6.35 10.98
CA VAL A 50 -9.84 5.64 9.86
C VAL A 50 -10.59 5.88 8.55
N LEU A 51 -11.93 5.74 8.56
CA LEU A 51 -12.70 5.75 7.33
C LEU A 51 -12.56 7.04 6.52
N PRO A 52 -12.64 8.26 7.12
CA PRO A 52 -12.56 9.49 6.32
C PRO A 52 -11.21 9.69 5.60
N PHE A 53 -10.20 8.87 5.93
CA PHE A 53 -8.86 8.87 5.31
C PHE A 53 -8.54 7.54 4.64
N ALA A 54 -9.53 6.65 4.52
CA ALA A 54 -9.35 5.41 3.81
C ALA A 54 -8.96 5.72 2.36
N VAL A 55 -7.80 5.23 1.97
CA VAL A 55 -7.39 5.15 0.57
C VAL A 55 -8.01 3.88 0.02
N TRP A 56 -8.80 4.03 -1.03
CA TRP A 56 -9.51 2.94 -1.67
C TRP A 56 -8.78 2.56 -2.94
N ASP A 57 -7.92 1.56 -2.83
CA ASP A 57 -7.27 0.98 -3.98
C ASP A 57 -7.91 -0.37 -4.30
N VAL A 58 -8.00 -0.66 -5.60
CA VAL A 58 -8.32 -2.00 -6.04
C VAL A 58 -7.20 -2.88 -5.51
N LEU A 59 -7.56 -3.94 -4.76
CA LEU A 59 -6.64 -5.05 -4.57
C LEU A 59 -6.52 -5.73 -5.92
N ASP A 60 -5.70 -5.11 -6.79
CA ASP A 60 -5.41 -5.60 -8.10
C ASP A 60 -4.71 -6.91 -7.82
N ARG A 61 -5.47 -7.99 -8.05
CA ARG A 61 -4.99 -9.31 -7.73
C ARG A 61 -3.66 -9.40 -8.47
N VAL A 62 -2.59 -9.66 -7.75
CA VAL A 62 -1.43 -10.33 -8.33
C VAL A 62 -1.90 -11.56 -9.15
N CYS A 63 -3.13 -12.05 -8.91
CA CYS A 63 -3.90 -12.98 -9.74
C CYS A 63 -5.12 -12.40 -10.49
N SER A 64 -4.94 -11.55 -11.51
CA SER A 64 -5.91 -11.44 -12.62
C SER A 64 -5.14 -11.33 -13.94
N PRO A 65 -5.30 -12.24 -14.91
CA PRO A 65 -4.97 -11.90 -16.28
C PRO A 65 -5.98 -10.81 -16.68
N SER A 66 -5.49 -9.57 -16.81
CA SER A 66 -6.12 -8.44 -17.51
C SER A 66 -7.63 -8.61 -17.79
N ALA A 67 -8.50 -8.31 -16.82
CA ALA A 67 -9.95 -8.26 -17.09
C ALA A 67 -10.42 -6.87 -17.51
N ASN A 68 -9.68 -5.80 -17.16
CA ASN A 68 -10.08 -4.42 -17.45
C ASN A 68 -8.94 -3.63 -18.13
N ALA A 69 -8.45 -4.15 -19.25
CA ALA A 69 -7.85 -3.32 -20.29
C ALA A 69 -8.80 -3.37 -21.49
N SER A 70 -9.29 -2.20 -21.88
CA SER A 70 -9.85 -1.96 -23.20
C SER A 70 -8.98 -2.63 -24.26
N ALA A 71 -9.51 -3.67 -24.90
CA ALA A 71 -8.90 -4.45 -25.99
C ALA A 71 -7.44 -4.88 -25.74
N PRO A 72 -7.17 -6.14 -25.32
CA PRO A 72 -5.80 -6.63 -25.25
C PRO A 72 -5.22 -6.64 -26.66
N GLY A 73 -4.25 -5.76 -26.91
CA GLY A 73 -3.29 -5.99 -27.99
C GLY A 73 -2.60 -7.35 -27.74
N PRO A 74 -2.10 -8.03 -28.78
CA PRO A 74 -1.76 -9.45 -28.72
C PRO A 74 -0.58 -9.85 -27.81
N ASN A 75 -0.01 -8.95 -26.98
CA ASN A 75 1.21 -9.21 -26.20
C ASN A 75 1.33 -8.41 -24.88
N VAL A 76 0.30 -8.33 -24.02
CA VAL A 76 0.49 -7.75 -22.67
C VAL A 76 0.58 -8.89 -21.65
N GLY A 77 1.83 -9.28 -21.32
CA GLY A 77 2.11 -10.18 -20.20
C GLY A 77 1.75 -9.55 -18.84
N PRO A 78 1.76 -10.34 -17.75
CA PRO A 78 1.50 -9.79 -16.42
C PRO A 78 2.55 -8.71 -16.08
N LYS A 79 2.11 -7.58 -15.50
CA LYS A 79 3.03 -6.47 -15.14
C LYS A 79 4.01 -6.84 -14.02
N ARG A 80 3.62 -7.80 -13.16
CA ARG A 80 4.41 -8.27 -12.02
C ARG A 80 4.44 -9.79 -11.97
N MET A 81 5.53 -10.33 -11.40
CA MET A 81 5.68 -11.75 -11.16
C MET A 81 4.75 -12.17 -10.01
N ILE A 82 4.05 -13.27 -10.22
CA ILE A 82 3.17 -13.87 -9.22
C ILE A 82 4.01 -14.78 -8.33
N LEU A 83 4.11 -14.44 -7.05
CA LEU A 83 4.68 -15.28 -6.01
C LEU A 83 3.54 -15.68 -5.07
N ASP A 84 3.21 -16.97 -5.04
CA ASP A 84 2.23 -17.50 -4.10
C ASP A 84 2.86 -17.65 -2.70
N ALA A 85 2.02 -17.91 -1.69
CA ALA A 85 2.51 -18.07 -0.32
C ALA A 85 3.54 -19.21 -0.21
N THR A 86 3.38 -20.27 -1.00
CA THR A 86 4.33 -21.39 -1.06
C THR A 86 5.68 -20.95 -1.57
N ALA A 87 5.74 -20.24 -2.70
CA ALA A 87 6.99 -19.74 -3.27
C ALA A 87 7.67 -18.72 -2.35
N LEU A 88 6.91 -17.81 -1.74
CA LEU A 88 7.47 -16.82 -0.80
C LEU A 88 8.16 -17.49 0.40
N ASN A 89 7.58 -18.58 0.92
CA ASN A 89 8.15 -19.33 2.05
C ASN A 89 9.31 -20.22 1.60
N ALA A 90 9.15 -20.96 0.49
CA ALA A 90 10.17 -21.88 0.00
C ALA A 90 11.45 -21.17 -0.45
N LEU A 91 11.34 -19.92 -0.91
CA LEU A 91 12.47 -19.07 -1.28
C LEU A 91 12.95 -18.17 -0.12
N GLU A 92 12.37 -18.31 1.07
CA GLU A 92 12.70 -17.53 2.27
C GLU A 92 12.73 -16.01 2.00
N VAL A 93 11.73 -15.50 1.25
CA VAL A 93 11.75 -14.12 0.72
C VAL A 93 11.62 -13.09 1.83
N LEU A 94 10.68 -13.32 2.77
CA LEU A 94 10.35 -12.39 3.84
C LEU A 94 10.88 -12.81 5.21
N GLU A 95 10.91 -14.12 5.42
CA GLU A 95 11.33 -14.80 6.64
C GLU A 95 11.90 -16.17 6.25
N THR A 96 12.77 -16.70 7.09
CA THR A 96 13.30 -18.06 6.95
C THR A 96 12.23 -19.10 7.24
N LEU A 97 12.51 -20.37 6.94
CA LEU A 97 11.62 -21.50 7.28
C LEU A 97 11.36 -21.63 8.79
N GLU A 98 12.23 -21.06 9.63
CA GLU A 98 12.06 -20.99 11.09
C GLU A 98 11.16 -19.82 11.53
N GLY A 99 10.65 -19.02 10.60
CA GLY A 99 9.82 -17.83 10.87
C GLY A 99 10.62 -16.64 11.38
N THR A 100 11.94 -16.62 11.13
CA THR A 100 12.80 -15.50 11.55
C THR A 100 13.11 -14.57 10.39
N TYR A 101 13.12 -13.26 10.66
CA TYR A 101 13.50 -12.27 9.67
C TYR A 101 14.97 -12.43 9.24
N LYS A 102 15.86 -12.70 10.21
CA LYS A 102 17.30 -12.79 9.98
C LYS A 102 17.64 -13.97 9.07
N GLY A 103 18.44 -13.72 8.05
CA GLY A 103 18.82 -14.73 7.06
C GLY A 103 17.85 -14.90 5.90
N SER A 104 16.72 -14.16 5.88
CA SER A 104 15.84 -14.08 4.70
C SER A 104 16.43 -13.21 3.59
N LEU A 105 15.88 -13.31 2.38
CA LEU A 105 16.24 -12.41 1.28
C LEU A 105 15.98 -10.94 1.63
N LEU A 106 14.87 -10.64 2.30
CA LEU A 106 14.54 -9.28 2.72
C LEU A 106 15.59 -8.72 3.70
N ASP A 107 16.07 -9.53 4.66
CA ASP A 107 17.15 -9.14 5.58
C ASP A 107 18.46 -8.89 4.84
N PHE A 108 18.79 -9.73 3.86
CA PHE A 108 19.97 -9.54 3.03
C PHE A 108 19.91 -8.27 2.17
N MET A 109 18.74 -7.95 1.61
CA MET A 109 18.57 -6.81 0.70
C MET A 109 18.29 -5.49 1.42
N ASP A 110 17.89 -5.50 2.69
CA ASP A 110 17.52 -4.29 3.40
C ASP A 110 18.74 -3.44 3.78
N HIS A 111 18.91 -2.36 3.01
CA HIS A 111 19.83 -1.26 3.32
C HIS A 111 19.10 0.08 3.38
N THR A 112 17.79 0.04 3.61
CA THR A 112 16.95 1.23 3.65
C THR A 112 17.26 2.06 4.90
N SER A 113 17.21 3.39 4.77
CA SER A 113 17.45 4.31 5.90
C SER A 113 16.15 4.83 6.53
N THR A 114 14.99 4.46 5.98
CA THR A 114 13.68 4.96 6.40
C THR A 114 12.65 3.82 6.52
N PRO A 115 11.71 3.88 7.49
CA PRO A 115 10.70 2.83 7.67
C PRO A 115 9.75 2.65 6.48
N PHE A 116 9.41 3.73 5.79
CA PHE A 116 8.60 3.67 4.57
C PHE A 116 9.38 3.09 3.40
N GLY A 117 10.70 3.29 3.34
CA GLY A 117 11.59 2.64 2.39
C GLY A 117 11.62 1.13 2.58
N PHE A 118 11.73 0.66 3.83
CA PHE A 118 11.65 -0.76 4.17
C PHE A 118 10.33 -1.40 3.69
N ARG A 119 9.19 -0.74 3.95
CA ARG A 119 7.88 -1.22 3.47
C ARG A 119 7.80 -1.30 1.95
N LEU A 120 8.34 -0.30 1.26
CA LEU A 120 8.38 -0.29 -0.20
C LEU A 120 9.27 -1.42 -0.76
N LEU A 121 10.45 -1.64 -0.16
CA LEU A 121 11.34 -2.74 -0.52
C LEU A 121 10.63 -4.09 -0.35
N LYS A 122 9.97 -4.30 0.79
CA LYS A 122 9.17 -5.51 1.04
C LYS A 122 8.12 -5.73 -0.05
N GLN A 123 7.39 -4.68 -0.44
CA GLN A 123 6.42 -4.77 -1.54
C GLN A 123 7.06 -5.14 -2.88
N TRP A 124 8.24 -4.58 -3.18
CA TRP A 124 8.95 -4.86 -4.42
C TRP A 124 9.45 -6.31 -4.50
N LEU A 125 9.88 -6.90 -3.39
CA LEU A 125 10.29 -8.31 -3.33
C LEU A 125 9.11 -9.26 -3.46
N CYS A 126 7.95 -8.94 -2.87
CA CYS A 126 6.75 -9.76 -2.99
C CYS A 126 6.13 -9.75 -4.39
N ALA A 127 6.33 -8.68 -5.16
CA ALA A 127 5.76 -8.54 -6.50
C ALA A 127 6.79 -7.92 -7.47
N PRO A 128 7.82 -8.71 -7.87
CA PRO A 128 8.83 -8.29 -8.82
C PRO A 128 8.23 -7.82 -10.14
N LEU A 129 8.93 -6.95 -10.87
CA LEU A 129 8.49 -6.49 -12.18
C LEU A 129 8.72 -7.57 -13.24
N CYS A 130 7.82 -7.65 -14.24
CA CYS A 130 8.00 -8.48 -15.43
C CYS A 130 8.20 -7.65 -16.71
N ASP A 131 7.90 -6.35 -16.67
CA ASP A 131 8.14 -5.46 -17.81
C ASP A 131 9.62 -5.10 -17.91
N VAL A 132 10.24 -5.46 -19.04
CA VAL A 132 11.65 -5.19 -19.33
C VAL A 132 11.94 -3.68 -19.30
N VAL A 133 11.01 -2.83 -19.73
CA VAL A 133 11.21 -1.37 -19.75
C VAL A 133 11.30 -0.84 -18.31
N GLU A 134 10.37 -1.24 -17.44
CA GLU A 134 10.38 -0.81 -16.03
C GLU A 134 11.58 -1.40 -15.26
N ILE A 135 11.99 -2.64 -15.58
CA ILE A 135 13.20 -3.26 -15.01
C ILE A 135 14.43 -2.45 -15.37
N ARG A 136 14.59 -2.09 -16.66
CA ARG A 136 15.73 -1.28 -17.12
C ARG A 136 15.74 0.09 -16.46
N GLN A 137 14.60 0.77 -16.35
CA GLN A 137 14.52 2.05 -15.65
C GLN A 137 15.02 1.97 -14.19
N ARG A 138 14.72 0.87 -13.48
CA ARG A 138 15.26 0.65 -12.14
C ARG A 138 16.77 0.40 -12.16
N GLN A 139 17.26 -0.38 -13.12
CA GLN A 139 18.69 -0.64 -13.28
C GLN A 139 19.46 0.65 -13.60
N ASP A 140 18.96 1.46 -14.53
CA ASP A 140 19.52 2.78 -14.89
C ASP A 140 19.55 3.70 -13.67
N SER A 141 18.50 3.69 -12.84
CA SER A 141 18.45 4.46 -11.59
C SER A 141 19.52 3.99 -10.59
N VAL A 142 19.73 2.68 -10.47
CA VAL A 142 20.78 2.12 -9.60
C VAL A 142 22.16 2.49 -10.13
N GLU A 143 22.41 2.35 -11.43
CA GLU A 143 23.67 2.73 -12.06
C GLU A 143 23.97 4.22 -11.86
N PHE A 144 22.98 5.09 -12.08
CA PHE A 144 23.11 6.52 -11.84
C PHE A 144 23.54 6.82 -10.39
N LEU A 145 22.89 6.19 -9.40
CA LEU A 145 23.21 6.40 -7.99
C LEU A 145 24.60 5.84 -7.62
N LEU A 146 25.02 4.74 -8.23
CA LEU A 146 26.37 4.18 -8.02
C LEU A 146 27.47 5.07 -8.61
N GLN A 147 27.18 5.77 -9.71
CA GLN A 147 28.14 6.69 -10.35
C GLN A 147 28.25 8.04 -9.62
N HIS A 148 27.24 8.46 -8.87
CA HIS A 148 27.17 9.79 -8.22
C HIS A 148 27.17 9.70 -6.68
N THR A 149 28.14 8.97 -6.13
CA THR A 149 28.21 8.72 -4.68
C THR A 149 28.29 9.99 -3.83
N GLU A 150 28.86 11.07 -4.37
CA GLU A 150 28.97 12.39 -3.75
C GLU A 150 27.61 13.04 -3.47
N ILE A 151 26.57 12.71 -4.25
CA ILE A 151 25.19 13.16 -4.03
C ILE A 151 24.47 12.19 -3.09
N VAL A 152 24.75 10.89 -3.22
CA VAL A 152 24.08 9.83 -2.44
C VAL A 152 24.41 9.91 -0.95
N GLN A 153 25.66 10.18 -0.57
CA GLN A 153 26.04 10.26 0.85
C GLN A 153 25.27 11.34 1.63
N PRO A 154 25.26 12.62 1.22
CA PRO A 154 24.50 13.65 1.94
C PRO A 154 22.99 13.39 1.90
N LEU A 155 22.46 12.82 0.81
CA LEU A 155 21.06 12.40 0.74
C LEU A 155 20.75 11.33 1.79
N LYS A 156 21.59 10.29 1.90
CA LYS A 156 21.44 9.20 2.88
C LYS A 156 21.51 9.73 4.31
N GLU A 157 22.43 10.64 4.59
CA GLU A 157 22.52 11.32 5.89
C GLU A 157 21.28 12.16 6.20
N GLY A 158 20.75 12.88 5.20
CA GLY A 158 19.50 13.62 5.31
C GLY A 158 18.32 12.71 5.62
N LEU A 159 18.19 11.59 4.92
CA LEU A 159 17.13 10.61 5.12
C LEU A 159 17.18 9.97 6.52
N LYS A 160 18.38 9.68 7.05
CA LYS A 160 18.54 9.19 8.42
C LYS A 160 18.09 10.18 9.49
N LYS A 161 18.17 11.48 9.20
CA LYS A 161 17.75 12.55 10.13
C LYS A 161 16.24 12.74 10.17
N VAL A 162 15.49 12.16 9.24
CA VAL A 162 14.02 12.25 9.23
C VAL A 162 13.50 11.53 10.48
N PRO A 163 13.07 12.28 11.53
CA PRO A 163 12.96 11.72 12.88
C PRO A 163 11.65 10.95 13.11
N MET A 164 10.89 10.67 12.04
CA MET A 164 9.59 10.02 12.15
C MET A 164 9.23 9.31 10.85
N ASP A 165 8.53 8.18 10.99
CA ASP A 165 7.85 7.52 9.88
C ASP A 165 6.75 8.45 9.34
N LEU A 166 7.06 9.20 8.27
CA LEU A 166 6.21 10.25 7.73
C LEU A 166 4.83 9.71 7.33
N GLU A 167 4.77 8.51 6.74
CA GLU A 167 3.52 7.85 6.36
C GLU A 167 2.62 7.68 7.59
N ARG A 168 3.17 7.20 8.71
CA ARG A 168 2.42 7.05 9.96
C ARG A 168 2.20 8.36 10.71
N ALA A 169 3.10 9.32 10.56
CA ALA A 169 3.01 10.64 11.18
C ALA A 169 1.78 11.39 10.67
N THR A 170 1.55 11.38 9.36
CA THR A 170 0.38 12.04 8.76
C THR A 170 -0.93 11.48 9.33
N SER A 171 -1.05 10.15 9.45
CA SER A 171 -2.19 9.50 10.09
C SER A 171 -2.38 9.88 11.57
N ARG A 172 -1.27 10.10 12.29
CA ARG A 172 -1.31 10.54 13.70
C ARG A 172 -1.70 12.00 13.84
N ILE A 173 -1.07 12.91 13.10
CA ILE A 173 -1.38 14.35 13.09
C ILE A 173 -2.88 14.52 12.80
N TRP A 174 -3.38 13.79 11.81
CA TRP A 174 -4.79 13.84 11.48
C TRP A 174 -5.68 13.32 12.61
N SER A 175 -5.34 12.17 13.21
CA SER A 175 -6.08 11.66 14.36
C SER A 175 -6.19 12.70 15.49
N TYR A 176 -5.13 13.49 15.72
CA TYR A 176 -5.15 14.58 16.70
C TYR A 176 -6.00 15.76 16.25
N ALA A 177 -5.96 16.16 14.98
CA ALA A 177 -6.81 17.22 14.44
C ALA A 177 -8.30 16.90 14.64
N LEU A 178 -8.69 15.65 14.37
CA LEU A 178 -10.07 15.18 14.55
C LEU A 178 -10.49 15.14 16.04
N GLN A 179 -9.55 14.94 16.96
CA GLN A 179 -9.81 15.05 18.40
C GLN A 179 -10.03 16.50 18.81
N ALA A 180 -9.18 17.42 18.33
CA ALA A 180 -9.28 18.85 18.66
C ALA A 180 -10.63 19.45 18.25
N GLU A 181 -11.17 19.09 17.09
CA GLU A 181 -12.50 19.51 16.64
C GLU A 181 -13.63 19.05 17.57
N ARG A 182 -13.51 17.87 18.18
CA ARG A 182 -14.51 17.35 19.14
C ARG A 182 -14.48 18.08 20.47
N HIS A 183 -13.31 18.54 20.90
CA HIS A 183 -13.15 19.34 22.11
C HIS A 183 -13.46 20.83 21.90
N ALA A 184 -13.49 21.31 20.64
CA ALA A 184 -13.90 22.67 20.30
C ALA A 184 -15.41 22.90 20.41
N VAL A 185 -16.23 21.85 20.40
CA VAL A 185 -17.67 21.91 20.74
C VAL A 185 -17.83 21.72 22.25
N MET A 186 -17.34 22.69 23.01
CA MET A 186 -17.67 22.88 24.41
C MET A 186 -18.13 24.33 24.55
N TYR A 187 -19.42 24.57 24.32
CA TYR A 187 -20.35 25.49 25.00
C TYR A 187 -21.73 25.35 24.36
#